data_AF-A0A8C4YRV7-F1
#
_entry.id   AF-A0A8C4YRV7-F1
#
_cell.length_a   1.000
_cell.length_b   1.000
_cell.length_c   1.000
_cell.angle_alpha   90.00
_cell.angle_beta   90.00
_cell.angle_gamma   90.00
#
_symmetry.space_group_name_H-M   'P 1'
#
loop_
_entity.id
_entity.type
_entity.pdbx_description
1 polymer ?
#
loop_
_entity_poly.entity_id
_entity_poly.type
_entity_poly.pdbx_seq_one_letter_code
_entity_poly.pdbx_strand_id
1 'polypeptide(L)'
;MRRVSPLCSVGWGPGSPRGLGWAKGAAGCGAGQGRGLLADRRVSPLCSVGWGPGLPWGLDGEGGYPGPHSLRYFYTAVSEPGPGLPQFTVVGYLDDQLFFHFDSEGKGAQPRAPWIQAEGPEYWDRQTWIAKGWQEAFNGNVRIAMEHYNQSGVRGLHTFQYMYGCQLRADGSTGGFRQYGYDGRDFLSYDTRTPTWVAPSKEAEITKGKMDADRRLSQQQRDYLERKCVEWLQKYLGYGKETLQRRERPAMRVTGRDAPGGPTTLCCRAHGFYPRDIALSWLRKGESREQETWRGGVLPNGDGTYHAWATVELDPRERGLYRCHVERESLAQPLVAVWGEPQDRQGLWLVGEEAKTGPRGRGHPGNQPGSQPGAGCDRGASLDPSLAGV
;
A
#
# COMPACT_ATOMS: atom_id res chain seq x y z
N MET A 1 -5.21 3.81 42.34
CA MET A 1 -4.27 3.76 41.20
C MET A 1 -4.66 2.58 40.31
N ARG A 2 -5.34 2.83 39.18
CA ARG A 2 -5.68 1.76 38.22
C ARG A 2 -4.40 1.33 37.51
N ARG A 3 -4.11 0.02 37.47
CA ARG A 3 -3.00 -0.54 36.69
C ARG A 3 -3.32 -0.33 35.21
N VAL A 4 -2.52 0.47 34.51
CA VAL A 4 -2.66 0.74 33.08
C VAL A 4 -1.96 -0.38 32.30
N SER A 5 -2.72 -1.12 31.49
CA SER A 5 -2.22 -2.28 30.74
C SER A 5 -1.24 -1.85 29.62
N PRO A 6 -0.17 -2.63 29.34
CA PRO A 6 0.84 -2.27 28.33
C PRO A 6 0.46 -2.73 26.91
N LEU A 7 0.83 -1.96 25.88
CA LEU A 7 0.72 -2.40 24.48
C LEU A 7 1.50 -3.70 24.28
N CYS A 8 0.86 -4.67 23.65
CA CYS A 8 1.50 -5.92 23.27
C CYS A 8 2.47 -5.64 22.11
N SER A 9 3.76 -5.61 22.43
CA SER A 9 4.84 -5.51 21.44
C SER A 9 5.32 -6.92 21.11
N VAL A 10 4.78 -7.51 20.04
CA VAL A 10 5.29 -8.78 19.52
C VAL A 10 6.54 -8.44 18.69
N GLY A 11 7.72 -8.63 19.28
CA GLY A 11 9.01 -8.41 18.63
C GLY A 11 9.31 -9.47 17.58
N TRP A 12 8.59 -9.48 16.45
CA TRP A 12 8.84 -10.39 15.33
C TRP A 12 8.62 -9.66 14.01
N GLY A 13 9.72 -9.30 13.35
CA GLY A 13 9.71 -8.96 11.92
C GLY A 13 9.58 -10.24 11.08
N PRO A 14 9.07 -10.15 9.84
CA PRO A 14 9.10 -11.26 8.90
C PRO A 14 10.55 -11.75 8.71
N GLY A 15 10.89 -12.90 9.30
CA GLY A 15 12.21 -13.53 9.14
C GLY A 15 12.93 -14.04 10.39
N SER A 16 12.38 -13.94 11.61
CA SER A 16 13.05 -14.51 12.80
C SER A 16 12.70 -15.99 13.01
N PRO A 17 13.68 -16.93 13.06
CA PRO A 17 13.42 -18.36 13.24
C PRO A 17 13.59 -18.74 14.73
N ARG A 18 12.48 -19.07 15.40
CA ARG A 18 12.30 -20.24 16.27
C ARG A 18 11.00 -20.13 17.07
N GLY A 19 10.13 -21.11 16.87
CA GLY A 19 9.02 -21.39 17.76
C GLY A 19 9.51 -22.10 19.03
N LEU A 20 8.91 -21.73 20.17
CA LEU A 20 8.84 -22.49 21.40
C LEU A 20 7.47 -22.19 22.01
N GLY A 21 6.78 -23.25 22.43
CA GLY A 21 5.34 -23.28 22.70
C GLY A 21 4.83 -22.30 23.75
N TRP A 22 3.55 -21.95 23.61
CA TRP A 22 2.80 -21.22 24.62
C TRP A 22 2.63 -22.09 25.87
N ALA A 23 3.25 -21.69 26.97
CA ALA A 23 2.76 -22.02 28.30
C ALA A 23 1.57 -21.09 28.59
N LYS A 24 0.37 -21.66 28.72
CA LYS A 24 -0.82 -20.97 29.25
C LYS A 24 -0.51 -20.48 30.67
N GLY A 25 -0.43 -19.17 30.86
CA GLY A 25 -0.36 -18.54 32.18
C GLY A 25 -1.64 -17.79 32.48
N ALA A 26 -2.67 -18.50 32.94
CA ALA A 26 -3.81 -17.90 33.60
C ALA A 26 -3.37 -17.39 34.98
N ALA A 27 -3.67 -16.13 35.30
CA ALA A 27 -3.47 -15.57 36.62
C ALA A 27 -4.53 -16.15 37.58
N GLY A 28 -4.08 -16.89 38.60
CA GLY A 28 -4.88 -17.34 39.74
C GLY A 28 -4.02 -17.33 41.00
N CYS A 29 -4.52 -16.65 42.03
CA CYS A 29 -3.86 -16.47 43.33
C CYS A 29 -3.65 -17.78 44.11
N GLY A 30 -2.51 -17.91 44.78
CA GLY A 30 -2.44 -18.17 46.23
C GLY A 30 -2.30 -19.60 46.76
N ALA A 31 -1.14 -19.82 47.39
CA ALA A 31 -0.82 -20.66 48.56
C ALA A 31 -0.48 -22.16 48.38
N GLY A 32 0.74 -22.52 48.82
CA GLY A 32 1.17 -23.89 49.11
C GLY A 32 2.69 -24.00 49.34
N GLN A 33 3.11 -24.24 50.57
CA GLN A 33 4.50 -24.38 51.06
C GLN A 33 5.23 -25.63 50.53
N GLY A 34 6.56 -25.56 50.43
CA GLY A 34 7.42 -26.75 50.25
C GLY A 34 8.90 -26.41 50.11
N ARG A 35 9.73 -26.93 51.01
CA ARG A 35 11.15 -26.59 51.25
C ARG A 35 12.14 -27.17 50.22
N GLY A 36 13.19 -26.39 49.93
CA GLY A 36 14.60 -26.76 50.07
C GLY A 36 15.29 -27.61 48.99
N LEU A 37 16.32 -27.04 48.32
CA LEU A 37 17.72 -27.47 48.42
C LEU A 37 18.63 -26.63 47.50
N LEU A 38 19.82 -26.33 48.03
CA LEU A 38 20.91 -25.55 47.44
C LEU A 38 21.64 -26.31 46.32
N ALA A 39 22.07 -25.60 45.27
CA ALA A 39 23.37 -25.81 44.64
C ALA A 39 23.78 -24.58 43.82
N ASP A 40 24.81 -23.90 44.31
CA ASP A 40 25.61 -22.89 43.62
C ASP A 40 26.46 -23.56 42.53
N ARG A 41 26.52 -22.97 41.33
CA ARG A 41 27.65 -23.09 40.40
C ARG A 41 27.55 -22.00 39.32
N ARG A 42 28.38 -20.97 39.48
CA ARG A 42 28.88 -20.15 38.37
C ARG A 42 29.62 -21.04 37.38
N VAL A 43 29.40 -20.81 36.08
CA VAL A 43 30.37 -20.73 34.98
C VAL A 43 29.60 -20.83 33.66
N SER A 44 29.73 -19.80 32.83
CA SER A 44 29.30 -19.77 31.44
C SER A 44 29.91 -20.91 30.63
N PRO A 45 29.26 -21.30 29.52
CA PRO A 45 30.00 -21.22 28.28
C PRO A 45 29.23 -20.45 27.21
N LEU A 46 29.95 -19.52 26.61
CA LEU A 46 29.70 -19.00 25.28
C LEU A 46 29.63 -20.17 24.30
N CYS A 47 28.48 -20.40 23.67
CA CYS A 47 28.44 -21.11 22.40
C CYS A 47 28.44 -20.08 21.28
N SER A 48 29.64 -19.73 20.85
CA SER A 48 29.92 -19.19 19.53
C SER A 48 29.37 -20.18 18.50
N VAL A 49 28.31 -19.82 17.76
CA VAL A 49 27.94 -20.55 16.56
C VAL A 49 28.73 -19.93 15.43
N GLY A 50 29.84 -20.57 15.06
CA GLY A 50 30.54 -20.31 13.80
C GLY A 50 29.59 -20.61 12.65
N TRP A 51 29.41 -19.63 11.77
CA TRP A 51 28.69 -19.80 10.52
C TRP A 51 29.71 -20.34 9.51
N GLY A 52 29.43 -21.51 8.92
CA GLY A 52 30.19 -22.05 7.79
C GLY A 52 30.20 -21.08 6.61
N PRO A 53 31.18 -21.20 5.70
CA PRO A 53 31.54 -20.15 4.76
C PRO A 53 30.37 -19.79 3.86
N GLY A 54 30.12 -18.49 3.76
CA GLY A 54 29.29 -17.93 2.71
C GLY A 54 29.81 -18.41 1.36
N LEU A 55 28.93 -19.00 0.57
CA LEU A 55 29.14 -19.10 -0.85
C LEU A 55 29.33 -17.66 -1.38
N PRO A 56 30.43 -17.37 -2.08
CA PRO A 56 30.67 -16.05 -2.63
C PRO A 56 29.71 -15.87 -3.80
N TRP A 57 28.60 -15.18 -3.56
CA TRP A 57 27.88 -14.59 -4.68
C TRP A 57 28.77 -13.46 -5.17
N GLY A 58 29.40 -13.72 -6.32
CA GLY A 58 30.23 -12.76 -7.03
C GLY A 58 29.51 -11.42 -7.10
N LEU A 59 30.24 -10.38 -6.69
CA LEU A 59 29.91 -9.00 -7.00
C LEU A 59 30.19 -8.79 -8.49
N ASP A 60 29.38 -9.39 -9.35
CA ASP A 60 29.24 -8.90 -10.71
C ASP A 60 28.20 -7.78 -10.62
N GLY A 61 28.73 -6.56 -10.52
CA GLY A 61 27.95 -5.35 -10.57
C GLY A 61 27.31 -5.21 -11.94
N GLU A 62 26.02 -5.50 -12.05
CA GLU A 62 25.21 -5.06 -13.18
C GLU A 62 23.74 -4.88 -12.76
N GLY A 63 23.27 -3.62 -12.85
CA GLY A 63 21.85 -3.29 -12.80
C GLY A 63 21.33 -2.75 -11.46
N GLY A 64 21.93 -1.67 -10.94
CA GLY A 64 21.24 -0.86 -9.94
C GLY A 64 19.88 -0.41 -10.47
N TYR A 65 18.82 -0.59 -9.67
CA TYR A 65 17.48 -0.21 -10.09
C TYR A 65 17.40 1.33 -10.23
N PRO A 66 17.01 1.87 -11.40
CA PRO A 66 16.91 3.31 -11.59
C PRO A 66 15.70 3.84 -10.82
N GLY A 67 15.96 4.49 -9.69
CA GLY A 67 14.95 5.22 -8.92
C GLY A 67 14.90 4.82 -7.43
N PRO A 68 14.24 5.64 -6.60
CA PRO A 68 14.00 5.28 -5.21
C PRO A 68 12.99 4.14 -5.11
N HIS A 69 13.30 3.15 -4.27
CA HIS A 69 12.42 2.02 -3.98
C HIS A 69 12.04 1.95 -2.51
N SER A 70 10.91 1.35 -2.20
CA SER A 70 10.40 1.24 -0.84
C SER A 70 9.61 -0.04 -0.58
N LEU A 71 9.77 -0.58 0.61
CA LEU A 71 8.97 -1.69 1.13
C LEU A 71 8.18 -1.16 2.32
N ARG A 72 6.85 -1.26 2.28
CA ARG A 72 5.95 -0.77 3.34
C ARG A 72 4.98 -1.85 3.75
N TYR A 73 4.71 -1.94 5.04
CA TYR A 73 3.59 -2.70 5.57
C TYR A 73 2.70 -1.81 6.41
N PHE A 74 1.39 -2.00 6.28
CA PHE A 74 0.36 -1.27 7.00
C PHE A 74 -0.54 -2.26 7.71
N TYR A 75 -0.67 -2.07 9.02
CA TYR A 75 -1.45 -2.89 9.92
C TYR A 75 -2.57 -1.99 10.44
N THR A 76 -3.81 -2.45 10.37
CA THR A 76 -4.96 -1.70 10.86
C THR A 76 -5.82 -2.62 11.70
N ALA A 77 -6.14 -2.17 12.91
CA ALA A 77 -7.13 -2.80 13.78
C ALA A 77 -8.24 -1.82 14.11
N VAL A 78 -9.45 -2.36 14.26
CA VAL A 78 -10.64 -1.59 14.65
C VAL A 78 -11.27 -2.18 15.90
N SER A 79 -11.83 -1.32 16.76
CA SER A 79 -12.52 -1.75 17.99
C SER A 79 -13.79 -2.55 17.65
N GLU A 80 -14.57 -2.04 16.70
CA GLU A 80 -15.87 -2.55 16.30
C GLU A 80 -15.96 -2.56 14.77
N PRO A 81 -15.70 -3.69 14.08
CA PRO A 81 -15.83 -3.74 12.62
C PRO A 81 -17.30 -3.63 12.19
N GLY A 82 -17.53 -2.97 11.05
CA GLY A 82 -18.84 -3.02 10.39
C GLY A 82 -19.19 -4.43 9.90
N PRO A 83 -20.46 -4.73 9.60
CA PRO A 83 -20.87 -6.03 9.11
C PRO A 83 -20.05 -6.48 7.89
N GLY A 84 -19.44 -7.66 7.98
CA GLY A 84 -18.62 -8.24 6.90
C GLY A 84 -17.24 -7.60 6.69
N LEU A 85 -16.82 -6.68 7.56
CA LEU A 85 -15.48 -6.09 7.53
C LEU A 85 -14.55 -6.79 8.53
N PRO A 86 -13.27 -6.99 8.19
CA PRO A 86 -12.30 -7.58 9.11
C PRO A 86 -11.99 -6.62 10.27
N GLN A 87 -11.83 -7.19 11.46
CA GLN A 87 -11.35 -6.45 12.64
C GLN A 87 -9.88 -6.04 12.51
N PHE A 88 -9.09 -6.83 11.76
CA PHE A 88 -7.66 -6.60 11.59
C PHE A 88 -7.23 -6.89 10.16
N THR A 89 -6.38 -6.03 9.59
CA THR A 89 -5.83 -6.18 8.24
C THR A 89 -4.34 -5.86 8.22
N VAL A 90 -3.62 -6.54 7.34
CA VAL A 90 -2.23 -6.23 6.98
C VAL A 90 -2.10 -6.17 5.47
N VAL A 91 -1.54 -5.09 4.97
CA VAL A 91 -1.20 -4.94 3.54
C VAL A 91 0.28 -4.60 3.39
N GLY A 92 0.93 -5.21 2.41
CA GLY A 92 2.33 -4.96 2.07
C GLY A 92 2.47 -4.42 0.65
N TYR A 93 3.23 -3.35 0.52
CA TYR A 93 3.52 -2.66 -0.73
C TYR A 93 5.01 -2.69 -1.05
N LEU A 94 5.33 -3.02 -2.30
CA LEU A 94 6.62 -2.78 -2.91
C LEU A 94 6.43 -1.62 -3.87
N ASP A 95 7.05 -0.49 -3.56
CA ASP A 95 6.69 0.82 -4.09
C ASP A 95 5.19 1.08 -3.93
N ASP A 96 4.48 1.21 -5.05
CA ASP A 96 3.03 1.42 -5.07
C ASP A 96 2.25 0.14 -5.45
N GLN A 97 2.90 -1.03 -5.48
CA GLN A 97 2.29 -2.31 -5.86
C GLN A 97 1.97 -3.16 -4.62
N LEU A 98 0.69 -3.48 -4.44
CA LEU A 98 0.23 -4.39 -3.39
C LEU A 98 0.71 -5.81 -3.70
N PHE A 99 1.52 -6.40 -2.81
CA PHE A 99 2.03 -7.77 -2.98
C PHE A 99 1.59 -8.72 -1.88
N PHE A 100 1.18 -8.19 -0.72
CA PHE A 100 0.82 -8.96 0.45
C PHE A 100 -0.51 -8.49 1.03
N HIS A 101 -1.36 -9.43 1.42
CA HIS A 101 -2.61 -9.15 2.12
C HIS A 101 -2.91 -10.21 3.18
N PHE A 102 -3.38 -9.77 4.34
CA PHE A 102 -3.97 -10.60 5.37
C PHE A 102 -5.16 -9.86 5.98
N ASP A 103 -6.20 -10.57 6.34
CA ASP A 103 -7.33 -10.04 7.10
C ASP A 103 -7.84 -11.08 8.09
N SER A 104 -8.57 -10.63 9.13
CA SER A 104 -9.04 -11.49 10.23
C SER A 104 -10.13 -12.50 9.84
N GLU A 105 -10.80 -12.31 8.71
CA GLU A 105 -11.87 -13.20 8.22
C GLU A 105 -11.35 -14.22 7.20
N GLY A 106 -10.20 -13.93 6.60
CA GLY A 106 -9.56 -14.72 5.57
C GLY A 106 -8.89 -16.00 6.09
N LYS A 107 -8.53 -16.88 5.14
CA LYS A 107 -7.88 -18.16 5.44
C LYS A 107 -6.40 -18.05 5.83
N GLY A 108 -5.77 -16.89 5.62
CA GLY A 108 -4.35 -16.66 5.88
C GLY A 108 -3.77 -15.54 5.02
N ALA A 109 -2.44 -15.40 5.05
CA ALA A 109 -1.71 -14.43 4.25
C ALA A 109 -1.76 -14.83 2.76
N GLN A 110 -2.01 -13.84 1.90
CA GLN A 110 -2.26 -14.05 0.47
C GLN A 110 -1.28 -13.24 -0.39
N PRO A 111 -0.69 -13.85 -1.44
CA PRO A 111 0.01 -13.12 -2.48
C PRO A 111 -0.97 -12.26 -3.27
N ARG A 112 -0.62 -10.99 -3.47
CA ARG A 112 -1.37 -10.05 -4.33
C ARG A 112 -0.64 -9.70 -5.62
N ALA A 113 0.58 -10.20 -5.79
CA ALA A 113 1.32 -10.11 -7.03
C ALA A 113 1.86 -11.49 -7.45
N PRO A 114 1.94 -11.82 -8.75
CA PRO A 114 2.45 -13.12 -9.19
C PRO A 114 3.91 -13.37 -8.77
N TRP A 115 4.76 -12.35 -8.83
CA TRP A 115 6.20 -12.48 -8.56
C TRP A 115 6.54 -12.89 -7.11
N ILE A 116 5.70 -12.57 -6.11
CA ILE A 116 5.97 -12.94 -4.71
C ILE A 116 5.76 -14.44 -4.45
N GLN A 117 5.14 -15.17 -5.39
CA GLN A 117 4.99 -16.62 -5.28
C GLN A 117 6.34 -17.36 -5.29
N ALA A 118 7.43 -16.69 -5.71
CA ALA A 118 8.81 -17.20 -5.65
C ALA A 118 9.29 -17.55 -4.22
N GLU A 119 8.68 -17.01 -3.16
CA GLU A 119 9.02 -17.39 -1.77
C GLU A 119 8.59 -18.82 -1.40
N GLY A 120 7.62 -19.40 -2.11
CA GLY A 120 7.07 -20.73 -1.82
C GLY A 120 6.12 -20.79 -0.61
N PRO A 121 5.49 -21.96 -0.37
CA PRO A 121 4.40 -22.11 0.61
C PRO A 121 4.83 -21.90 2.07
N GLU A 122 6.04 -22.35 2.46
CA GLU A 122 6.52 -22.22 3.85
C GLU A 122 6.62 -20.75 4.31
N TYR A 123 6.93 -19.84 3.39
CA TYR A 123 6.92 -18.41 3.67
C TYR A 123 5.51 -17.94 4.01
N TRP A 124 4.49 -18.33 3.24
CA TRP A 124 3.11 -17.92 3.44
C TRP A 124 2.50 -18.50 4.73
N ASP A 125 2.84 -19.74 5.08
CA ASP A 125 2.45 -20.34 6.35
C ASP A 125 3.05 -19.56 7.53
N ARG A 126 4.34 -19.21 7.42
CA ARG A 126 5.02 -18.38 8.43
C ARG A 126 4.41 -16.99 8.53
N GLN A 127 4.15 -16.31 7.41
CA GLN A 127 3.52 -15.00 7.42
C GLN A 127 2.11 -15.04 8.00
N THR A 128 1.35 -16.10 7.73
CA THR A 128 0.02 -16.32 8.33
C THR A 128 0.12 -16.45 9.84
N TRP A 129 1.07 -17.24 10.34
CA TRP A 129 1.30 -17.40 11.78
C TRP A 129 1.70 -16.07 12.44
N ILE A 130 2.62 -15.33 11.82
CA ILE A 130 3.05 -14.00 12.29
C ILE A 130 1.85 -13.02 12.32
N ALA A 131 1.06 -12.96 11.25
CA ALA A 131 -0.07 -12.05 11.14
C ALA A 131 -1.15 -12.34 12.19
N LYS A 132 -1.43 -13.61 12.51
CA LYS A 132 -2.33 -14.00 13.60
C LYS A 132 -1.82 -13.55 14.98
N GLY A 133 -0.52 -13.68 15.24
CA GLY A 133 0.08 -13.14 16.47
C GLY A 133 -0.05 -11.62 16.57
N TRP A 134 0.11 -10.91 15.45
CA TRP A 134 -0.11 -9.46 15.39
C TRP A 134 -1.58 -9.09 15.57
N GLN A 135 -2.52 -9.86 15.02
CA GLN A 135 -3.96 -9.64 15.23
C GLN A 135 -4.31 -9.66 16.74
N GLU A 136 -3.83 -10.66 17.48
CA GLU A 136 -4.06 -10.74 18.92
C GLU A 136 -3.45 -9.54 19.68
N ALA A 137 -2.24 -9.15 19.31
CA ALA A 137 -1.57 -7.99 19.89
C ALA A 137 -2.33 -6.68 19.61
N PHE A 138 -2.82 -6.49 18.38
CA PHE A 138 -3.54 -5.30 17.98
C PHE A 138 -4.92 -5.19 18.63
N ASN A 139 -5.61 -6.31 18.86
CA ASN A 139 -6.84 -6.34 19.63
C ASN A 139 -6.64 -5.81 21.07
N GLY A 140 -5.48 -6.10 21.68
CA GLY A 140 -5.07 -5.48 22.94
C GLY A 140 -4.72 -4.00 22.78
N ASN A 141 -3.96 -3.68 21.74
CA ASN A 141 -3.43 -2.32 21.53
C ASN A 141 -4.54 -1.27 21.35
N VAL A 142 -5.61 -1.59 20.61
CA VAL A 142 -6.78 -0.71 20.48
C VAL A 142 -7.37 -0.38 21.84
N ARG A 143 -7.56 -1.38 22.71
CA ARG A 143 -8.13 -1.18 24.06
C ARG A 143 -7.25 -0.30 24.95
N ILE A 144 -5.94 -0.49 24.88
CA ILE A 144 -4.98 0.28 25.67
C ILE A 144 -4.90 1.73 25.19
N ALA A 145 -4.94 1.95 23.87
CA ALA A 145 -5.06 3.30 23.34
C ALA A 145 -6.35 3.97 23.83
N MET A 146 -7.49 3.27 23.77
CA MET A 146 -8.75 3.76 24.35
C MET A 146 -8.61 4.10 25.85
N GLU A 147 -7.91 3.29 26.64
CA GLU A 147 -7.63 3.59 28.05
C GLU A 147 -6.81 4.88 28.22
N HIS A 148 -5.76 5.08 27.42
CA HIS A 148 -4.90 6.26 27.50
C HIS A 148 -5.65 7.55 27.20
N TYR A 149 -6.65 7.49 26.31
CA TYR A 149 -7.51 8.62 25.96
C TYR A 149 -8.81 8.68 26.79
N ASN A 150 -8.97 7.85 27.83
CA ASN A 150 -10.17 7.76 28.67
C ASN A 150 -11.47 7.44 27.90
N GLN A 151 -11.37 6.61 26.86
CA GLN A 151 -12.45 6.24 25.93
C GLN A 151 -13.01 4.82 26.18
N SER A 152 -12.54 4.08 27.19
CA SER A 152 -12.91 2.67 27.42
C SER A 152 -14.41 2.38 27.65
N GLY A 153 -15.24 3.42 27.87
CA GLY A 153 -16.70 3.31 28.01
C GLY A 153 -17.49 4.13 26.99
N VAL A 154 -16.80 4.74 26.02
CA VAL A 154 -17.42 5.52 24.95
C VAL A 154 -17.76 4.56 23.80
N ARG A 155 -19.00 4.57 23.34
CA ARG A 155 -19.38 3.85 22.11
C ARG A 155 -18.80 4.59 20.92
N GLY A 156 -18.09 3.88 20.06
CA GLY A 156 -17.47 4.46 18.87
C GLY A 156 -16.49 3.51 18.20
N LEU A 157 -16.33 3.73 16.89
CA LEU A 157 -15.27 3.09 16.12
C LEU A 157 -13.94 3.74 16.47
N HIS A 158 -13.04 2.96 17.04
CA HIS A 158 -11.65 3.34 17.28
C HIS A 158 -10.73 2.55 16.37
N THR A 159 -9.68 3.19 15.89
CA THR A 159 -8.71 2.59 14.97
C THR A 159 -7.31 2.68 15.53
N PHE A 160 -6.55 1.59 15.46
CA PHE A 160 -5.14 1.58 15.78
C PHE A 160 -4.36 1.07 14.57
N GLN A 161 -3.45 1.91 14.08
CA GLN A 161 -2.72 1.71 12.85
C GLN A 161 -1.23 1.66 13.11
N TYR A 162 -0.53 0.90 12.29
CA TYR A 162 0.91 0.76 12.37
C TYR A 162 1.50 0.59 10.99
N MET A 163 2.47 1.44 10.67
CA MET A 163 3.15 1.46 9.40
C MET A 163 4.65 1.32 9.65
N TYR A 164 5.29 0.38 8.95
CA TYR A 164 6.74 0.26 8.99
C TYR A 164 7.31 -0.19 7.66
N GLY A 165 8.62 -0.01 7.53
CA GLY A 165 9.35 -0.45 6.38
C GLY A 165 10.62 0.35 6.16
N CYS A 166 11.12 0.28 4.94
CA CYS A 166 12.37 0.87 4.55
C CYS A 166 12.34 1.36 3.10
N GLN A 167 13.34 2.16 2.76
CA GLN A 167 13.54 2.67 1.43
C GLN A 167 15.01 2.62 1.03
N LEU A 168 15.25 2.41 -0.26
CA LEU A 168 16.53 2.56 -0.93
C LEU A 168 16.42 3.78 -1.84
N ARG A 169 17.27 4.80 -1.65
CA ARG A 169 17.27 6.02 -2.46
C ARG A 169 18.21 5.87 -3.66
N ALA A 170 18.06 6.78 -4.63
CA ALA A 170 18.86 6.79 -5.85
C ALA A 170 20.38 6.97 -5.59
N ASP A 171 20.76 7.64 -4.49
CA ASP A 171 22.14 7.79 -4.05
C ASP A 171 22.70 6.56 -3.31
N GLY A 172 21.93 5.48 -3.23
CA GLY A 172 22.25 4.27 -2.48
C GLY A 172 22.00 4.38 -0.98
N SER A 173 21.62 5.55 -0.46
CA SER A 173 21.32 5.70 0.96
C SER A 173 20.03 4.96 1.33
N THR A 174 19.99 4.40 2.53
CA THR A 174 18.82 3.70 3.05
C THR A 174 18.05 4.57 4.04
N GLY A 175 16.79 4.22 4.29
CA GLY A 175 15.97 4.87 5.31
C GLY A 175 14.99 3.87 5.91
N GLY A 176 14.69 4.04 7.18
CA GLY A 176 13.72 3.23 7.91
C GLY A 176 12.61 4.09 8.49
N PHE A 177 11.39 3.55 8.49
CA PHE A 177 10.23 4.20 9.10
C PHE A 177 9.43 3.19 9.92
N ARG A 178 8.90 3.66 11.04
CA ARG A 178 8.08 2.88 11.98
C ARG A 178 7.21 3.87 12.77
N GLN A 179 5.90 3.80 12.55
CA GLN A 179 4.94 4.80 13.03
C GLN A 179 3.63 4.12 13.43
N TYR A 180 3.00 4.63 14.48
CA TYR A 180 1.68 4.24 14.94
C TYR A 180 0.72 5.42 14.85
N GLY A 181 -0.51 5.13 14.45
CA GLY A 181 -1.62 6.07 14.46
C GLY A 181 -2.78 5.56 15.31
N TYR A 182 -3.53 6.49 15.90
CA TYR A 182 -4.75 6.20 16.66
C TYR A 182 -5.83 7.20 16.26
N ASP A 183 -7.00 6.70 15.87
CA ASP A 183 -8.14 7.50 15.39
C ASP A 183 -7.75 8.53 14.31
N GLY A 184 -6.89 8.10 13.37
CA GLY A 184 -6.38 8.92 12.27
C GLY A 184 -5.36 9.99 12.66
N ARG A 185 -4.90 10.02 13.92
CA ARG A 185 -3.89 10.96 14.42
C ARG A 185 -2.58 10.23 14.71
N ASP A 186 -1.46 10.95 14.62
CA ASP A 186 -0.16 10.43 15.01
C ASP A 186 -0.18 10.02 16.49
N PHE A 187 0.29 8.80 16.79
CA PHE A 187 0.35 8.27 18.14
C PHE A 187 1.80 8.05 18.60
N LEU A 188 2.63 7.37 17.81
CA LEU A 188 4.06 7.20 18.10
C LEU A 188 4.86 7.13 16.80
N SER A 189 6.09 7.64 16.80
CA SER A 189 7.03 7.43 15.70
C SER A 189 8.40 7.07 16.25
N TYR A 190 9.17 6.29 15.48
CA TYR A 190 10.50 5.86 15.87
C TYR A 190 11.56 6.68 15.12
N ASP A 191 12.45 7.35 15.84
CA ASP A 191 13.60 8.04 15.29
C ASP A 191 14.81 7.09 15.22
N THR A 192 15.17 6.70 14.01
CA THR A 192 16.31 5.83 13.72
C THR A 192 17.66 6.49 14.03
N ARG A 193 17.74 7.83 14.10
CA ARG A 193 18.99 8.55 14.38
C ARG A 193 19.38 8.48 15.85
N THR A 194 18.40 8.62 16.73
CA THR A 194 18.58 8.60 18.19
C THR A 194 18.16 7.27 18.84
N PRO A 195 17.98 6.22 18.04
CA PRO A 195 17.12 5.05 18.31
C PRO A 195 16.08 5.21 19.45
N THR A 196 15.23 6.24 19.39
CA THR A 196 14.20 6.50 20.42
C THR A 196 12.81 6.71 19.82
N TRP A 197 11.79 6.57 20.67
CA TRP A 197 10.41 6.86 20.29
C TRP A 197 10.06 8.34 20.49
N VAL A 198 9.20 8.87 19.64
CA VAL A 198 8.66 10.23 19.70
C VAL A 198 7.14 10.13 19.88
N ALA A 199 6.64 10.81 20.91
CA ALA A 199 5.22 10.90 21.24
C ALA A 199 4.72 12.32 20.96
N PRO A 200 3.70 12.52 20.11
CA PRO A 200 3.15 13.83 19.81
C PRO A 200 2.12 14.31 20.85
N SER A 201 1.65 13.44 21.75
CA SER A 201 0.69 13.78 22.80
C SER A 201 1.05 13.17 24.15
N LYS A 202 0.49 13.73 25.24
CA LYS A 202 0.72 13.28 26.62
C LYS A 202 0.20 11.86 26.85
N GLU A 203 -0.90 11.51 26.19
CA GLU A 203 -1.50 10.17 26.27
C GLU A 203 -0.56 9.11 25.69
N ALA A 204 0.20 9.47 24.64
CA ALA A 204 1.20 8.60 24.03
C ALA A 204 2.53 8.51 24.83
N GLU A 205 2.84 9.47 25.71
CA GLU A 205 4.07 9.45 26.53
C GLU A 205 4.17 8.21 27.42
N ILE A 206 3.04 7.70 27.91
CA ILE A 206 2.98 6.47 28.71
C ILE A 206 3.54 5.29 27.91
N THR A 207 3.17 5.20 26.63
CA THR A 207 3.66 4.13 25.75
C THR A 207 5.10 4.38 25.35
N LYS A 208 5.48 5.62 25.01
CA LYS A 208 6.88 5.99 24.74
C LYS A 208 7.81 5.57 25.87
N GLY A 209 7.47 5.90 27.12
CA GLY A 209 8.29 5.53 28.29
C GLY A 209 8.50 4.02 28.42
N LYS A 210 7.49 3.21 28.08
CA LYS A 210 7.60 1.74 28.06
C LYS A 210 8.49 1.25 26.90
N MET A 211 8.31 1.82 25.73
CA MET A 211 9.06 1.43 24.53
C MET A 211 10.54 1.82 24.62
N ASP A 212 10.86 2.96 25.23
CA ASP A 212 12.25 3.42 25.44
C ASP A 212 12.93 2.79 26.66
N ALA A 213 12.19 2.11 27.54
CA ALA A 213 12.75 1.48 28.73
C ALA A 213 13.78 0.39 28.39
N ASP A 214 13.61 -0.29 27.25
CA ASP A 214 14.54 -1.29 26.76
C ASP A 214 15.33 -0.78 25.55
N ARG A 215 16.50 -0.21 25.83
CA ARG A 215 17.43 0.27 24.79
C ARG A 215 17.87 -0.83 23.83
N ARG A 216 17.94 -2.09 24.27
CA ARG A 216 18.34 -3.20 23.41
C ARG A 216 17.25 -3.47 22.37
N LEU A 217 15.99 -3.47 22.77
CA LEU A 217 14.87 -3.58 21.83
C LEU A 217 14.86 -2.42 20.84
N SER A 218 15.07 -1.19 21.31
CA SER A 218 15.20 -0.03 20.41
C SER A 218 16.31 -0.24 19.38
N GLN A 219 17.52 -0.65 19.79
CA GLN A 219 18.60 -0.91 18.84
C GLN A 219 18.26 -2.03 17.84
N GLN A 220 17.59 -3.10 18.28
CA GLN A 220 17.13 -4.16 17.38
C GLN A 220 16.13 -3.66 16.33
N GLN A 221 15.26 -2.69 16.67
CA GLN A 221 14.37 -2.09 15.69
C GLN A 221 15.13 -1.32 14.62
N ARG A 222 16.14 -0.54 15.02
CA ARG A 222 17.03 0.15 14.10
C ARG A 222 17.74 -0.84 13.18
N ASP A 223 18.37 -1.87 13.73
CA ASP A 223 19.08 -2.89 12.96
C ASP A 223 18.16 -3.61 11.96
N TYR A 224 16.90 -3.86 12.35
CA TYR A 224 15.91 -4.42 11.44
C TYR A 224 15.61 -3.47 10.27
N LEU A 225 15.35 -2.19 10.55
CA LEU A 225 14.97 -1.21 9.52
C LEU A 225 16.13 -0.86 8.58
N GLU A 226 17.34 -0.72 9.11
CA GLU A 226 18.53 -0.33 8.33
C GLU A 226 19.14 -1.49 7.52
N ARG A 227 18.97 -2.73 8.00
CA ARG A 227 19.58 -3.91 7.36
C ARG A 227 18.54 -4.92 6.86
N LYS A 228 17.78 -5.55 7.76
CA LYS A 228 16.91 -6.68 7.39
C LYS A 228 15.79 -6.29 6.44
N CYS A 229 15.16 -5.15 6.66
CA CYS A 229 14.15 -4.65 5.74
C CYS A 229 14.75 -4.38 4.35
N VAL A 230 15.96 -3.82 4.28
CA VAL A 230 16.63 -3.51 3.02
C VAL A 230 17.03 -4.79 2.27
N GLU A 231 17.50 -5.82 2.97
CA GLU A 231 17.75 -7.16 2.41
C GLU A 231 16.47 -7.73 1.75
N TRP A 232 15.33 -7.63 2.44
CA TRP A 232 14.03 -8.05 1.89
C TRP A 232 13.59 -7.20 0.69
N LEU A 233 13.75 -5.87 0.78
CA LEU A 233 13.46 -4.95 -0.32
C LEU A 233 14.24 -5.35 -1.57
N GLN A 234 15.55 -5.53 -1.47
CA GLN A 234 16.40 -5.93 -2.59
C GLN A 234 16.01 -7.29 -3.16
N LYS A 235 15.70 -8.27 -2.29
CA LYS A 235 15.20 -9.59 -2.71
C LYS A 235 13.91 -9.47 -3.53
N TYR A 236 12.93 -8.70 -3.06
CA TYR A 236 11.65 -8.53 -3.75
C TYR A 236 11.76 -7.71 -5.03
N LEU A 237 12.66 -6.73 -5.09
CA LEU A 237 13.02 -6.06 -6.34
C LEU A 237 13.60 -7.07 -7.36
N GLY A 238 14.35 -8.06 -6.88
CA GLY A 238 14.84 -9.18 -7.69
C GLY A 238 13.70 -9.97 -8.34
N TYR A 239 12.71 -10.38 -7.54
CA TYR A 239 11.54 -11.10 -8.04
C TYR A 239 10.64 -10.26 -8.95
N GLY A 240 10.40 -9.00 -8.57
CA GLY A 240 9.48 -8.10 -9.26
C GLY A 240 10.09 -7.35 -10.44
N LYS A 241 11.35 -7.62 -10.84
CA LYS A 241 12.11 -6.80 -11.80
C LYS A 241 11.31 -6.47 -13.07
N GLU A 242 10.78 -7.49 -13.74
CA GLU A 242 9.99 -7.30 -14.98
C GLU A 242 8.70 -6.51 -14.71
N THR A 243 8.02 -6.80 -13.61
CA THR A 243 6.75 -6.16 -13.24
C THR A 243 6.93 -4.70 -12.85
N LEU A 244 8.01 -4.33 -12.16
CA LEU A 244 8.29 -2.95 -11.71
C LEU A 244 8.92 -2.10 -12.81
N GLN A 245 9.65 -2.72 -13.74
CA GLN A 245 10.26 -2.03 -14.87
C GLN A 245 9.30 -1.85 -16.05
N ARG A 246 8.14 -2.53 -16.05
CA ARG A 246 7.14 -2.39 -17.11
C ARG A 246 6.74 -0.92 -17.28
N ARG A 247 6.39 -0.57 -18.52
CA ARG A 247 5.91 0.74 -18.90
C ARG A 247 4.64 0.57 -19.71
N GLU A 248 3.53 1.01 -19.15
CA GLU A 248 2.21 0.91 -19.79
C GLU A 248 1.74 2.31 -20.18
N ARG A 249 1.47 2.50 -21.47
CA ARG A 249 1.07 3.77 -22.08
C ARG A 249 -0.41 4.04 -21.77
N PRO A 250 -0.79 5.25 -21.34
CA PRO A 250 -2.20 5.53 -21.04
C PRO A 250 -3.07 5.45 -22.29
N ALA A 251 -4.20 4.76 -22.17
CA ALA A 251 -5.32 4.90 -23.07
C ALA A 251 -6.08 6.19 -22.73
N MET A 252 -6.24 7.04 -23.71
CA MET A 252 -6.77 8.40 -23.53
C MET A 252 -8.21 8.48 -24.05
N ARG A 253 -9.05 9.22 -23.34
CA ARG A 253 -10.43 9.49 -23.76
C ARG A 253 -10.85 10.90 -23.35
N VAL A 254 -11.40 11.65 -24.29
CA VAL A 254 -11.98 12.97 -24.02
C VAL A 254 -13.49 12.91 -24.15
N THR A 255 -14.19 13.32 -23.09
CA THR A 255 -15.65 13.50 -23.08
C THR A 255 -15.99 14.97 -22.84
N GLY A 256 -17.20 15.37 -23.20
CA GLY A 256 -17.68 16.73 -23.01
C GLY A 256 -19.11 16.74 -22.49
N ARG A 257 -19.43 17.71 -21.63
CA ARG A 257 -20.79 17.96 -21.14
C ARG A 257 -21.10 19.44 -21.28
N ASP A 258 -22.26 19.74 -21.85
CA ASP A 258 -22.74 21.10 -22.02
C ASP A 258 -23.65 21.48 -20.85
N ALA A 259 -23.37 22.60 -20.21
CA ALA A 259 -24.32 23.20 -19.27
C ALA A 259 -25.44 23.91 -20.07
N PRO A 260 -26.72 23.78 -19.67
CA PRO A 260 -27.81 24.51 -20.33
C PRO A 260 -27.57 26.02 -20.30
N GLY A 261 -27.37 26.63 -21.47
CA GLY A 261 -27.08 28.07 -21.60
C GLY A 261 -25.74 28.52 -20.99
N GLY A 262 -24.84 27.59 -20.69
CA GLY A 262 -23.58 27.85 -19.98
C GLY A 262 -22.34 27.28 -20.69
N PRO A 263 -21.22 27.15 -19.96
CA PRO A 263 -19.97 26.62 -20.51
C PRO A 263 -20.08 25.13 -20.83
N THR A 264 -19.19 24.66 -21.71
CA THR A 264 -18.92 23.24 -21.91
C THR A 264 -17.79 22.82 -20.97
N THR A 265 -17.99 21.75 -20.21
CA THR A 265 -16.93 21.09 -19.45
C THR A 265 -16.36 19.94 -20.29
N LEU A 266 -15.07 20.00 -20.61
CA LEU A 266 -14.35 18.86 -21.18
C LEU A 266 -13.66 18.06 -20.07
N CYS A 267 -13.65 16.74 -20.20
CA CYS A 267 -13.00 15.80 -19.29
C CYS A 267 -12.07 14.89 -20.09
N CYS A 268 -10.78 14.99 -19.81
CA CYS A 268 -9.76 14.12 -20.36
C CYS A 268 -9.41 13.04 -19.34
N ARG A 269 -9.51 11.77 -19.72
CA ARG A 269 -9.19 10.62 -18.88
C ARG A 269 -8.02 9.85 -19.47
N ALA A 270 -7.05 9.51 -18.62
CA ALA A 270 -5.96 8.60 -18.89
C ALA A 270 -6.22 7.31 -18.10
N HIS A 271 -6.18 6.16 -18.77
CA HIS A 271 -6.47 4.85 -18.19
C HIS A 271 -5.33 3.86 -18.45
N GLY A 272 -5.14 2.89 -17.56
CA GLY A 272 -4.28 1.73 -17.81
C GLY A 272 -2.79 2.07 -17.91
N PHE A 273 -2.31 3.11 -17.21
CA PHE A 273 -0.90 3.49 -17.27
C PHE A 273 -0.13 3.03 -16.04
N TYR A 274 1.16 2.78 -16.24
CA TYR A 274 2.13 2.45 -15.19
C TYR A 274 3.53 2.93 -15.62
N PRO A 275 4.38 3.51 -14.74
CA PRO A 275 4.20 3.75 -13.30
C PRO A 275 3.19 4.87 -12.97
N ARG A 276 2.99 5.14 -11.68
CA ARG A 276 2.01 6.11 -11.13
C ARG A 276 2.16 7.53 -11.67
N ASP A 277 3.39 7.96 -11.97
CA ASP A 277 3.66 9.34 -12.37
C ASP A 277 3.11 9.66 -13.77
N ILE A 278 2.35 10.76 -13.83
CA ILE A 278 1.70 11.29 -15.03
C ILE A 278 1.41 12.79 -14.88
N ALA A 279 1.52 13.55 -15.98
CA ALA A 279 1.12 14.94 -16.03
C ALA A 279 0.06 15.17 -17.12
N LEU A 280 -1.19 15.45 -16.74
CA LEU A 280 -2.31 15.75 -17.65
C LEU A 280 -2.63 17.26 -17.73
N SER A 281 -2.32 17.94 -18.83
CA SER A 281 -2.63 19.37 -19.01
C SER A 281 -3.65 19.60 -20.13
N TRP A 282 -4.39 20.71 -20.05
CA TRP A 282 -5.17 21.22 -21.19
C TRP A 282 -4.40 22.34 -21.87
N LEU A 283 -4.27 22.26 -23.18
CA LEU A 283 -3.72 23.31 -24.02
C LEU A 283 -4.83 23.96 -24.85
N ARG A 284 -4.84 25.29 -24.92
CA ARG A 284 -5.68 26.06 -25.86
C ARG A 284 -4.76 26.68 -26.91
N LYS A 285 -4.93 26.30 -28.18
CA LYS A 285 -4.04 26.74 -29.29
C LYS A 285 -2.53 26.52 -29.00
N GLY A 286 -2.19 25.50 -28.21
CA GLY A 286 -0.80 25.17 -27.85
C GLY A 286 -0.30 25.82 -26.54
N GLU A 287 -1.07 26.73 -25.95
CA GLU A 287 -0.71 27.35 -24.66
C GLU A 287 -1.37 26.61 -23.49
N SER A 288 -0.60 26.34 -22.44
CA SER A 288 -1.10 25.64 -21.26
C SER A 288 -2.13 26.46 -20.48
N ARG A 289 -3.18 25.78 -20.03
CA ARG A 289 -4.29 26.33 -19.24
C ARG A 289 -4.30 25.75 -17.83
N GLU A 290 -3.13 25.66 -17.18
CA GLU A 290 -3.00 25.09 -15.83
C GLU A 290 -3.97 25.71 -14.82
N GLN A 291 -4.17 27.02 -14.84
CA GLN A 291 -5.04 27.73 -13.88
C GLN A 291 -6.53 27.39 -14.07
N GLU A 292 -6.93 27.07 -15.29
CA GLU A 292 -8.31 26.69 -15.65
C GLU A 292 -8.51 25.16 -15.57
N THR A 293 -7.41 24.41 -15.44
CA THR A 293 -7.42 22.94 -15.44
C THR A 293 -7.61 22.42 -14.03
N TRP A 294 -8.73 21.76 -13.80
CA TRP A 294 -8.93 20.99 -12.58
C TRP A 294 -8.49 19.54 -12.78
N ARG A 295 -7.51 19.10 -11.98
CA ARG A 295 -6.96 17.73 -12.05
C ARG A 295 -7.58 16.88 -10.94
N GLY A 296 -8.05 15.69 -11.32
CA GLY A 296 -8.37 14.64 -10.37
C GLY A 296 -7.12 14.03 -9.74
N GLY A 297 -7.34 13.20 -8.73
CA GLY A 297 -6.28 12.35 -8.18
C GLY A 297 -5.86 11.24 -9.15
N VAL A 298 -4.63 10.74 -8.99
CA VAL A 298 -4.20 9.49 -9.61
C VAL A 298 -4.65 8.34 -8.72
N LEU A 299 -5.53 7.50 -9.24
CA LEU A 299 -6.16 6.40 -8.50
C LEU A 299 -5.68 5.04 -9.03
N PRO A 300 -5.45 4.05 -8.16
CA PRO A 300 -5.03 2.71 -8.57
C PRO A 300 -6.22 1.91 -9.15
N ASN A 301 -5.91 1.04 -10.11
CA ASN A 301 -6.80 0.02 -10.64
C ASN A 301 -6.48 -1.35 -9.98
N GLY A 302 -7.41 -2.30 -10.10
CA GLY A 302 -7.24 -3.65 -9.54
C GLY A 302 -6.19 -4.52 -10.27
N ASP A 303 -5.76 -4.11 -11.46
CA ASP A 303 -4.74 -4.77 -12.29
C ASP A 303 -3.32 -4.23 -12.04
N GLY A 304 -3.16 -3.31 -11.08
CA GLY A 304 -1.88 -2.69 -10.75
C GLY A 304 -1.50 -1.49 -11.65
N THR A 305 -2.38 -1.06 -12.55
CA THR A 305 -2.24 0.18 -13.33
C THR A 305 -2.94 1.35 -12.62
N TYR A 306 -2.92 2.54 -13.22
CA TYR A 306 -3.55 3.75 -12.69
C TYR A 306 -4.54 4.36 -13.68
N HIS A 307 -5.43 5.19 -13.16
CA HIS A 307 -6.21 6.13 -13.94
C HIS A 307 -6.14 7.54 -13.34
N ALA A 308 -6.29 8.54 -14.19
CA ALA A 308 -6.26 9.96 -13.81
C ALA A 308 -7.11 10.77 -14.79
N TRP A 309 -7.54 11.96 -14.39
CA TRP A 309 -8.32 12.84 -15.26
C TRP A 309 -8.04 14.31 -15.01
N ALA A 310 -8.34 15.12 -16.03
CA ALA A 310 -8.28 16.57 -15.97
C ALA A 310 -9.49 17.17 -16.68
N THR A 311 -10.11 18.19 -16.09
CA THR A 311 -11.26 18.89 -16.64
C THR A 311 -10.96 20.36 -16.89
N VAL A 312 -11.63 20.94 -17.87
CA VAL A 312 -11.58 22.37 -18.17
C VAL A 312 -12.99 22.85 -18.56
N GLU A 313 -13.33 24.06 -18.16
CA GLU A 313 -14.55 24.74 -18.61
C GLU A 313 -14.20 25.76 -19.69
N LEU A 314 -14.98 25.78 -20.76
CA LEU A 314 -14.73 26.63 -21.93
C LEU A 314 -16.02 27.09 -22.60
N ASP A 315 -15.90 28.10 -23.46
CA ASP A 315 -16.99 28.48 -24.37
C ASP A 315 -17.22 27.34 -25.37
N PRO A 316 -18.47 26.85 -25.54
CA PRO A 316 -18.83 25.85 -26.54
C PRO A 316 -18.25 26.07 -27.95
N ARG A 317 -18.07 27.33 -28.37
CA ARG A 317 -17.52 27.72 -29.68
C ARG A 317 -16.01 27.44 -29.81
N GLU A 318 -15.33 27.28 -28.68
CA GLU A 318 -13.90 27.12 -28.60
C GLU A 318 -13.45 25.66 -28.43
N ARG A 319 -14.39 24.70 -28.38
CA ARG A 319 -14.09 23.27 -28.17
C ARG A 319 -12.94 22.74 -29.03
N GLY A 320 -12.93 23.07 -30.33
CA GLY A 320 -11.91 22.61 -31.28
C GLY A 320 -10.51 23.21 -31.08
N LEU A 321 -10.38 24.22 -30.21
CA LEU A 321 -9.10 24.86 -29.89
C LEU A 321 -8.36 24.16 -28.74
N TYR A 322 -9.08 23.34 -27.98
CA TYR A 322 -8.56 22.67 -26.79
C TYR A 322 -8.07 21.26 -27.11
N ARG A 323 -6.89 20.93 -26.60
CA ARG A 323 -6.28 19.60 -26.69
C ARG A 323 -5.81 19.19 -25.30
N CYS A 324 -6.06 17.95 -24.92
CA CYS A 324 -5.51 17.38 -23.71
C CYS A 324 -4.14 16.78 -24.02
N HIS A 325 -3.15 17.11 -23.19
CA HIS A 325 -1.78 16.67 -23.30
C HIS A 325 -1.42 15.78 -22.10
N VAL A 326 -0.69 14.70 -22.39
CA VAL A 326 -0.11 13.85 -21.37
C VAL A 326 1.39 13.75 -21.58
N GLU A 327 2.12 14.16 -20.55
CA GLU A 327 3.57 14.06 -20.47
C GLU A 327 3.97 13.07 -19.38
N ARG A 328 4.99 12.27 -19.70
CA ARG A 328 5.70 11.40 -18.75
C ARG A 328 7.03 10.99 -19.33
N GLU A 329 7.96 10.61 -18.46
CA GLU A 329 9.30 10.16 -18.84
C GLU A 329 9.29 8.92 -19.74
N SER A 330 8.33 8.00 -19.56
CA SER A 330 8.23 6.79 -20.36
C SER A 330 7.64 6.97 -21.76
N LEU A 331 7.20 8.18 -22.13
CA LEU A 331 6.71 8.47 -23.48
C LEU A 331 7.78 9.21 -24.27
N ALA A 332 8.14 8.65 -25.44
CA ALA A 332 9.04 9.32 -26.37
C ALA A 332 8.47 10.64 -26.92
N GLN A 333 7.14 10.77 -26.98
CA GLN A 333 6.43 11.98 -27.37
C GLN A 333 5.18 12.16 -26.51
N PRO A 334 4.79 13.42 -26.18
CA PRO A 334 3.55 13.68 -25.47
C PRO A 334 2.35 13.10 -26.19
N LEU A 335 1.43 12.50 -25.42
CA LEU A 335 0.17 12.01 -25.94
C LEU A 335 -0.82 13.17 -26.05
N VAL A 336 -1.48 13.30 -27.20
CA VAL A 336 -2.45 14.37 -27.44
C VAL A 336 -3.82 13.75 -27.70
N ALA A 337 -4.83 14.22 -26.97
CA ALA A 337 -6.22 13.79 -27.07
C ALA A 337 -7.12 14.97 -27.45
N VAL A 338 -8.04 14.74 -28.39
CA VAL A 338 -9.00 15.74 -28.85
C VAL A 338 -10.42 15.23 -28.61
N TRP A 339 -11.33 16.15 -28.29
CA TRP A 339 -12.74 15.80 -28.12
C TRP A 339 -13.36 15.31 -29.43
N GLY A 340 -14.10 14.20 -29.38
CA GLY A 340 -14.84 13.65 -30.52
C GLY A 340 -14.04 12.71 -31.43
N GLU A 341 -12.74 12.53 -31.20
CA GLU A 341 -11.91 11.61 -31.99
C GLU A 341 -11.70 10.27 -31.27
N PRO A 342 -11.93 9.12 -31.95
CA PRO A 342 -11.56 7.81 -31.41
C PRO A 342 -10.02 7.72 -31.33
N GLN A 343 -9.49 7.44 -30.15
CA GLN A 343 -8.04 7.49 -29.91
C GLN A 343 -7.30 6.18 -30.23
N ASP A 344 -7.94 5.28 -30.98
CA ASP A 344 -7.51 3.89 -31.19
C ASP A 344 -6.50 3.68 -32.34
N ARG A 345 -5.78 4.72 -32.79
CA ARG A 345 -4.90 4.60 -33.97
C ARG A 345 -3.51 5.25 -33.87
N GLN A 346 -2.86 5.19 -32.71
CA GLN A 346 -1.43 5.56 -32.59
C GLN A 346 -0.54 4.44 -32.01
N GLY A 347 -0.88 3.19 -32.34
CA GLY A 347 -0.16 1.98 -31.92
C GLY A 347 0.34 1.08 -33.06
N LEU A 348 0.47 1.56 -34.30
CA LEU A 348 1.03 0.76 -35.39
C LEU A 348 2.21 1.47 -36.05
N TRP A 349 3.41 1.25 -35.50
CA TRP A 349 4.65 1.42 -36.24
C TRP A 349 5.31 0.03 -36.38
N LEU A 350 5.14 -0.52 -37.58
CA LEU A 350 5.97 -1.48 -38.31
C LEU A 350 6.49 -2.74 -37.58
N VAL A 351 5.75 -3.85 -37.73
CA VAL A 351 6.36 -5.16 -38.01
C VAL A 351 5.72 -5.65 -39.32
N GLY A 352 6.57 -6.21 -40.20
CA GLY A 352 6.37 -6.46 -41.64
C GLY A 352 5.02 -6.98 -42.13
N GLU A 353 4.70 -6.56 -43.36
CA GLU A 353 3.64 -7.09 -44.23
C GLU A 353 3.63 -8.62 -44.34
N GLU A 354 2.44 -9.20 -44.36
CA GLU A 354 1.97 -9.96 -45.52
C GLU A 354 0.44 -9.98 -45.59
N ALA A 355 -0.07 -9.75 -46.80
CA ALA A 355 -1.47 -9.53 -47.13
C ALA A 355 -2.30 -10.82 -47.15
N LYS A 356 -3.61 -10.70 -46.88
CA LYS A 356 -4.67 -11.43 -47.61
C LYS A 356 -6.04 -10.74 -47.44
N THR A 357 -6.66 -10.50 -48.59
CA THR A 357 -7.92 -9.79 -48.86
C THR A 357 -9.15 -10.72 -48.78
N GLY A 358 -10.31 -10.21 -48.33
CA GLY A 358 -11.64 -10.83 -48.53
C GLY A 358 -12.78 -10.15 -47.74
N PRO A 359 -14.05 -10.10 -48.21
CA PRO A 359 -14.82 -8.86 -48.25
C PRO A 359 -15.97 -8.66 -47.24
N ARG A 360 -16.45 -7.39 -47.26
CA ARG A 360 -17.47 -6.67 -46.47
C ARG A 360 -18.86 -7.31 -46.37
N GLY A 361 -19.51 -7.14 -45.21
CA GLY A 361 -20.96 -7.16 -45.01
C GLY A 361 -21.47 -5.87 -44.35
N ARG A 362 -22.58 -5.30 -44.86
CA ARG A 362 -23.22 -4.04 -44.44
C ARG A 362 -24.26 -4.28 -43.33
N GLY A 363 -24.47 -3.28 -42.48
CA GLY A 363 -25.66 -3.15 -41.63
C GLY A 363 -25.75 -1.75 -40.99
N HIS A 364 -26.87 -1.05 -41.22
CA HIS A 364 -27.19 0.32 -40.81
C HIS A 364 -28.23 0.30 -39.64
N PRO A 365 -28.70 1.43 -39.05
CA PRO A 365 -28.70 1.62 -37.59
C PRO A 365 -30.10 1.86 -36.97
N GLY A 366 -30.14 1.93 -35.63
CA GLY A 366 -31.26 2.42 -34.81
C GLY A 366 -31.04 1.99 -33.35
N ASN A 367 -31.42 2.69 -32.29
CA ASN A 367 -32.20 3.90 -32.08
C ASN A 367 -31.86 4.41 -30.63
N GLN A 368 -31.92 5.71 -30.35
CA GLN A 368 -31.82 6.26 -28.97
C GLN A 368 -33.16 6.09 -28.22
N PRO A 369 -33.15 6.15 -26.86
CA PRO A 369 -33.86 7.27 -26.24
C PRO A 369 -33.25 7.80 -24.92
N GLY A 370 -33.52 9.08 -24.65
CA GLY A 370 -34.07 9.55 -23.37
C GLY A 370 -33.11 9.92 -22.23
N SER A 371 -32.90 11.23 -22.06
CA SER A 371 -32.18 11.89 -20.97
C SER A 371 -33.05 12.20 -19.73
N GLN A 372 -32.54 11.97 -18.52
CA GLN A 372 -32.87 12.71 -17.30
C GLN A 372 -31.63 12.86 -16.37
N PRO A 373 -31.57 13.90 -15.51
CA PRO A 373 -30.33 14.52 -15.05
C PRO A 373 -29.83 14.03 -13.69
N GLY A 374 -28.51 14.09 -13.46
CA GLY A 374 -27.95 13.98 -12.10
C GLY A 374 -26.44 13.72 -12.03
N ALA A 375 -25.69 14.79 -11.70
CA ALA A 375 -24.44 14.88 -10.92
C ALA A 375 -23.26 13.90 -11.17
N GLY A 376 -22.05 14.47 -11.28
CA GLY A 376 -20.76 13.80 -11.08
C GLY A 376 -20.21 13.03 -12.29
N CYS A 377 -18.88 12.97 -12.40
CA CYS A 377 -18.16 12.13 -13.37
C CYS A 377 -18.21 10.62 -13.02
N ASP A 378 -18.89 10.25 -11.93
CA ASP A 378 -18.94 8.91 -11.37
C ASP A 378 -20.30 8.26 -11.58
N ARG A 379 -20.53 7.63 -12.74
CA ARG A 379 -21.49 6.53 -12.84
C ARG A 379 -21.01 5.49 -13.86
N GLY A 380 -20.78 4.28 -13.37
CA GLY A 380 -20.41 3.13 -14.20
C GLY A 380 -20.17 1.84 -13.40
N ALA A 381 -21.08 1.46 -12.50
CA ALA A 381 -21.35 0.08 -12.08
C ALA A 381 -22.53 0.06 -11.08
N SER A 382 -23.74 -0.23 -11.57
CA SER A 382 -24.88 -0.62 -10.73
C SER A 382 -25.03 -2.13 -10.90
N LEU A 383 -24.72 -2.88 -9.85
CA LEU A 383 -25.08 -4.30 -9.74
C LEU A 383 -26.53 -4.36 -9.23
N ASP A 384 -27.37 -5.08 -9.97
CA ASP A 384 -28.79 -5.33 -9.69
C ASP A 384 -28.94 -6.31 -8.50
N PRO A 385 -29.58 -5.93 -7.38
CA PRO A 385 -29.90 -6.83 -6.29
C PRO A 385 -31.35 -7.30 -6.43
N SER A 386 -31.62 -8.14 -7.41
CA SER A 386 -32.90 -8.85 -7.50
C SER A 386 -32.72 -10.21 -8.17
N LEU A 387 -32.21 -11.19 -7.40
CA LEU A 387 -32.39 -12.65 -7.62
C LEU A 387 -31.59 -13.43 -6.54
N ALA A 388 -32.18 -13.58 -5.35
CA ALA A 388 -31.84 -14.65 -4.41
C ALA A 388 -33.04 -14.86 -3.48
N GLY A 389 -34.00 -15.66 -3.95
CA GLY A 389 -35.00 -16.29 -3.10
C GLY A 389 -34.52 -17.69 -2.72
N VAL A 390 -34.84 -18.06 -1.47
CA VAL A 390 -34.68 -19.35 -0.77
C VAL A 390 -33.32 -19.60 -0.13
#